data_AF-A0AAD8LYM9-F1
#
_entry.id   AF-A0AAD8LYM9-F1
#
_cell.length_a   1.000
_cell.length_b   1.000
_cell.length_c   1.000
_cell.angle_alpha   90.00
_cell.angle_beta   90.00
_cell.angle_gamma   90.00
#
_symmetry.space_group_name_H-M   'P 1'
#
loop_
_entity.id
_entity.type
_entity.pdbx_description
1 polymer ?
#
loop_
_entity_poly.entity_id
_entity_poly.type
_entity_poly.pdbx_seq_one_letter_code
_entity_poly.pdbx_strand_id
1 'polypeptide(L)'
;MALWLEPGSEPETQMEADDLAAINAIKESASIELKEKGNEYVKMGKKHYSDAIDCYTRAINQKALSDTETSVLFSNRAHVNLQLGNYRRALLDAEQAIKLSPTYAKAYYRAVKASLSLKLLAEAESYCQKGLEQFPDNEELKKLFSQIHMQKSENELREAQVSKALSAAKKIVSAIEDRGVKFGRAMFQELTGVKKPMLDKDNILHWPVLLLYAEVMSSDFIEDFCETDMFSAHLDMISFF
;
A
#
# COMPACT_ATOMS: atom_id res chain seq x y z
N MET A 1 -49.18 23.71 8.33
CA MET A 1 -48.38 23.94 9.56
C MET A 1 -47.60 22.66 9.86
N ALA A 2 -46.76 22.23 8.91
CA ALA A 2 -45.95 21.02 8.99
C ALA A 2 -44.88 20.99 10.10
N LEU A 3 -44.87 22.00 10.99
CA LEU A 3 -44.01 22.10 12.17
C LEU A 3 -44.34 21.07 13.27
N TRP A 4 -45.43 20.32 13.14
CA TRP A 4 -45.92 19.34 14.13
C TRP A 4 -45.88 17.88 13.66
N LEU A 5 -45.34 17.58 12.47
CA LEU A 5 -45.19 16.20 12.02
C LEU A 5 -43.97 15.56 12.71
N GLU A 6 -44.17 14.38 13.32
CA GLU A 6 -43.08 13.60 13.87
C GLU A 6 -42.13 13.13 12.75
N PRO A 7 -40.82 12.96 13.02
CA PRO A 7 -39.88 12.48 12.01
C PRO A 7 -40.32 11.13 11.41
N GLY A 8 -40.82 11.14 10.18
CA GLY A 8 -41.23 9.94 9.43
C GLY A 8 -42.74 9.69 9.31
N SER A 9 -43.61 10.57 9.81
CA SER A 9 -45.06 10.50 9.54
C SER A 9 -45.38 10.93 8.10
N GLU A 10 -46.21 10.15 7.40
CA GLU A 10 -46.69 10.50 6.05
C GLU A 10 -47.67 11.70 6.13
N PRO A 11 -47.66 12.62 5.15
CA PRO A 11 -48.58 13.76 5.15
C PRO A 11 -50.02 13.28 4.96
N GLU A 12 -50.91 13.65 5.87
CA GLU A 12 -52.33 13.26 5.81
C GLU A 12 -53.14 14.23 4.93
N THR A 13 -52.63 15.44 4.72
CA THR A 13 -53.29 16.48 3.90
C THR A 13 -52.43 16.97 2.74
N GLN A 14 -53.07 17.43 1.67
CA GLN A 14 -52.38 18.04 0.51
C GLN A 14 -51.50 19.21 0.93
N MET A 15 -51.95 20.02 1.90
CA MET A 15 -51.19 21.16 2.42
C MET A 15 -49.93 20.74 3.17
N GLU A 16 -49.95 19.62 3.89
CA GLU A 16 -48.75 19.05 4.53
C GLU A 16 -47.78 18.45 3.51
N ALA A 17 -48.29 17.82 2.45
CA ALA A 17 -47.48 17.32 1.35
C ALA A 17 -46.77 18.47 0.61
N ASP A 18 -47.47 19.57 0.35
CA ASP A 18 -46.93 20.77 -0.28
C ASP A 18 -45.88 21.46 0.64
N ASP A 19 -46.16 21.58 1.94
CA ASP A 19 -45.21 22.09 2.95
C ASP A 19 -43.92 21.23 2.97
N LEU A 20 -44.06 19.89 2.96
CA LEU A 20 -42.92 18.96 2.98
C LEU A 20 -42.10 19.03 1.69
N ALA A 21 -42.77 19.14 0.54
CA ALA A 21 -42.11 19.33 -0.75
C ALA A 21 -41.32 20.63 -0.79
N ALA A 22 -41.89 21.73 -0.27
CA ALA A 22 -41.19 23.01 -0.15
C ALA A 22 -39.97 22.92 0.76
N ILE A 23 -40.07 22.23 1.90
CA ILE A 23 -38.94 22.00 2.81
C ILE A 23 -37.82 21.20 2.11
N ASN A 24 -38.17 20.15 1.38
CA ASN A 24 -37.19 19.34 0.66
C ASN A 24 -36.51 20.15 -0.46
N ALA A 25 -37.24 20.97 -1.20
CA ALA A 25 -36.66 21.86 -2.22
C ALA A 25 -35.71 22.91 -1.62
N ILE A 26 -36.02 23.43 -0.42
CA ILE A 26 -35.11 24.33 0.31
C ILE A 26 -33.84 23.59 0.74
N LYS A 27 -33.96 22.34 1.23
CA LYS A 27 -32.79 21.53 1.60
C LYS A 27 -31.94 21.15 0.39
N GLU A 28 -32.57 20.84 -0.73
CA GLU A 28 -31.90 20.51 -1.99
C GLU A 28 -31.10 21.72 -2.49
N SER A 29 -31.73 22.89 -2.61
CA SER A 29 -31.05 24.13 -3.02
C SER A 29 -29.90 24.50 -2.07
N ALA A 30 -30.09 24.37 -0.76
CA ALA A 30 -29.02 24.59 0.23
C ALA A 30 -27.87 23.58 0.07
N SER A 31 -28.16 22.32 -0.26
CA SER A 31 -27.13 21.29 -0.51
C SER A 31 -26.33 21.58 -1.78
N ILE A 32 -26.98 22.09 -2.82
CA ILE A 32 -26.32 22.54 -4.05
C ILE A 32 -25.41 23.75 -3.77
N GLU A 33 -25.87 24.71 -2.98
CA GLU A 33 -25.05 25.87 -2.60
C GLU A 33 -23.82 25.45 -1.79
N LEU A 34 -23.99 24.54 -0.82
CA LEU A 34 -22.88 23.97 -0.05
C LEU A 34 -21.89 23.19 -0.93
N LYS A 35 -22.37 22.46 -1.94
CA LYS A 35 -21.52 21.79 -2.93
C LYS A 35 -20.64 22.80 -3.66
N GLU A 36 -21.22 23.89 -4.15
CA GLU A 36 -20.47 24.91 -4.89
C GLU A 36 -19.46 25.65 -4.01
N LYS A 37 -19.84 26.03 -2.78
CA LYS A 37 -18.91 26.58 -1.78
C LYS A 37 -17.75 25.63 -1.50
N GLY A 38 -18.04 24.34 -1.35
CA GLY A 38 -17.00 23.31 -1.21
C GLY A 38 -16.05 23.30 -2.40
N ASN A 39 -16.58 23.36 -3.63
CA ASN A 39 -15.78 23.41 -4.85
C ASN A 39 -14.90 24.68 -4.94
N GLU A 40 -15.39 25.82 -4.47
CA GLU A 40 -14.63 27.06 -4.39
C GLU A 40 -13.45 26.93 -3.42
N TYR A 41 -13.68 26.41 -2.21
CA TYR A 41 -12.61 26.14 -1.25
C TYR A 41 -11.56 25.18 -1.80
N VAL A 42 -11.95 24.16 -2.57
CA VAL A 42 -11.00 23.28 -3.26
C VAL A 42 -10.12 24.07 -4.25
N LYS A 43 -10.69 25.01 -4.98
CA LYS A 43 -9.94 25.89 -5.90
C LYS A 43 -9.01 26.86 -5.18
N MET A 44 -9.37 27.33 -3.98
CA MET A 44 -8.53 28.19 -3.14
C MET A 44 -7.31 27.44 -2.57
N GLY A 45 -7.31 26.11 -2.59
CA GLY A 45 -6.15 25.27 -2.31
C GLY A 45 -6.09 24.70 -0.90
N LYS A 46 -4.95 24.08 -0.56
CA LYS A 46 -4.79 23.21 0.62
C LYS A 46 -5.23 23.82 1.96
N LYS A 47 -5.06 25.14 2.13
CA LYS A 47 -5.44 25.85 3.36
C LYS A 47 -6.95 25.78 3.67
N HIS A 48 -7.78 25.63 2.64
CA HIS A 48 -9.24 25.63 2.73
C HIS A 48 -9.86 24.24 2.58
N TYR A 49 -9.05 23.19 2.56
CA TYR A 49 -9.54 21.81 2.38
C TYR A 49 -10.38 21.31 3.56
N SER A 50 -10.13 21.80 4.78
CA SER A 50 -11.02 21.55 5.93
C SER A 50 -12.42 22.11 5.69
N ASP A 51 -12.49 23.33 5.19
CA ASP A 51 -13.75 24.06 4.96
C ASP A 51 -14.54 23.40 3.81
N ALA A 52 -13.83 22.93 2.77
CA ALA A 52 -14.41 22.13 1.71
C ALA A 52 -15.04 20.83 2.23
N ILE A 53 -14.33 20.12 3.12
CA ILE A 53 -14.84 18.87 3.74
C ILE A 53 -16.07 19.15 4.59
N ASP A 54 -16.10 20.24 5.37
CA ASP A 54 -17.27 20.63 6.15
C ASP A 54 -18.48 20.90 5.25
N CYS A 55 -18.28 21.70 4.19
CA CYS A 55 -19.32 22.02 3.21
C CYS A 55 -19.92 20.77 2.56
N TYR A 56 -19.08 19.84 2.07
CA TYR A 56 -19.56 18.58 1.50
C TYR A 56 -20.26 17.71 2.55
N THR A 57 -19.77 17.66 3.79
CA THR A 57 -20.38 16.87 4.86
C THR A 57 -21.76 17.41 5.23
N ARG A 58 -21.90 18.74 5.34
CA ARG A 58 -23.19 19.39 5.58
C ARG A 58 -24.17 19.13 4.43
N ALA A 59 -23.72 19.19 3.18
CA ALA A 59 -24.56 18.88 2.03
C ALA A 59 -25.05 17.43 2.05
N ILE A 60 -24.17 16.47 2.33
CA ILE A 60 -24.54 15.04 2.46
C ILE A 60 -25.57 14.84 3.60
N ASN A 61 -25.40 15.53 4.73
CA ASN A 61 -26.27 15.37 5.90
C ASN A 61 -27.70 15.90 5.68
N GLN A 62 -27.92 16.77 4.70
CA GLN A 62 -29.28 17.23 4.36
C GLN A 62 -30.16 16.12 3.78
N LYS A 63 -29.56 15.07 3.21
CA LYS A 63 -30.26 13.91 2.60
C LYS A 63 -31.38 14.31 1.63
N ALA A 64 -31.16 15.40 0.90
CA ALA A 64 -32.14 15.99 -0.02
C ALA A 64 -31.74 15.86 -1.49
N LEU A 65 -30.56 15.32 -1.78
CA LEU A 65 -30.04 15.15 -3.14
C LEU A 65 -30.27 13.73 -3.64
N SER A 66 -30.29 13.58 -4.97
CA SER A 66 -30.34 12.25 -5.60
C SER A 66 -29.09 11.42 -5.27
N ASP A 67 -29.16 10.10 -5.44
CA ASP A 67 -28.01 9.21 -5.21
C ASP A 67 -26.81 9.57 -6.10
N THR A 68 -27.07 9.99 -7.34
CA THR A 68 -26.03 10.44 -8.28
C THR A 68 -25.32 11.70 -7.79
N GLU A 69 -26.06 12.70 -7.31
CA GLU A 69 -25.47 13.94 -6.79
C GLU A 69 -24.77 13.73 -5.45
N THR A 70 -25.35 12.89 -4.60
CA THR A 70 -24.74 12.48 -3.34
C THR A 70 -23.44 11.71 -3.60
N SER A 71 -23.39 10.86 -4.62
CA SER A 71 -22.16 10.19 -5.07
C SER A 71 -21.08 11.20 -5.49
N VAL A 72 -21.46 12.27 -6.19
CA VAL A 72 -20.53 13.37 -6.54
C VAL A 72 -19.97 14.04 -5.29
N LEU A 73 -20.79 14.32 -4.28
CA LEU A 73 -20.34 14.90 -3.02
C LEU A 73 -19.34 14.00 -2.29
N PHE A 74 -19.64 12.70 -2.17
CA PHE A 74 -18.72 11.74 -1.57
C PHE A 74 -17.40 11.67 -2.35
N SER A 75 -17.43 11.62 -3.68
CA SER A 75 -16.21 11.61 -4.51
C SER A 75 -15.39 12.89 -4.41
N ASN A 76 -16.06 14.06 -4.30
CA ASN A 76 -15.38 15.33 -4.08
C ASN A 76 -14.74 15.39 -2.69
N ARG A 77 -15.43 14.92 -1.65
CA ARG A 77 -14.85 14.80 -0.31
C ARG A 77 -13.69 13.81 -0.28
N ALA A 78 -13.79 12.68 -0.99
CA ALA A 78 -12.71 11.72 -1.18
C ALA A 78 -11.49 12.36 -1.85
N HIS A 79 -11.70 13.19 -2.87
CA HIS A 79 -10.62 13.92 -3.53
C HIS A 79 -9.85 14.79 -2.55
N VAL A 80 -10.56 15.59 -1.73
CA VAL A 80 -9.94 16.48 -0.76
C VAL A 80 -9.19 15.69 0.31
N ASN A 81 -9.79 14.60 0.80
CA ASN A 81 -9.14 13.69 1.74
C ASN A 81 -7.85 13.07 1.16
N LEU A 82 -7.82 12.70 -0.13
CA LEU A 82 -6.58 12.24 -0.79
C LEU A 82 -5.50 13.32 -0.78
N GLN A 83 -5.86 14.58 -1.05
CA GLN A 83 -4.89 15.67 -1.07
C GLN A 83 -4.32 16.03 0.31
N LEU A 84 -5.09 15.75 1.37
CA LEU A 84 -4.68 15.90 2.76
C LEU A 84 -3.89 14.69 3.31
N GLY A 85 -3.82 13.58 2.56
CA GLY A 85 -3.18 12.35 3.04
C GLY A 85 -4.09 11.47 3.91
N ASN A 86 -5.38 11.79 4.02
CA ASN A 86 -6.37 11.04 4.78
C ASN A 86 -6.87 9.83 3.97
N TYR A 87 -5.96 8.93 3.58
CA TYR A 87 -6.25 7.90 2.58
C TYR A 87 -7.37 6.93 2.98
N ARG A 88 -7.46 6.54 4.25
CA ARG A 88 -8.56 5.66 4.72
C ARG A 88 -9.93 6.33 4.63
N ARG A 89 -10.02 7.62 4.98
CA ARG A 89 -11.27 8.38 4.85
C ARG A 89 -11.64 8.58 3.39
N ALA A 90 -10.65 8.86 2.53
CA ALA A 90 -10.86 8.97 1.10
C ALA A 90 -11.38 7.66 0.48
N LEU A 91 -10.86 6.51 0.92
CA LEU A 91 -11.32 5.21 0.46
C LEU A 91 -12.79 4.98 0.84
N LEU A 92 -13.16 5.19 2.10
CA LEU A 92 -14.55 5.04 2.57
C LEU A 92 -15.52 5.96 1.80
N ASP A 93 -15.12 7.21 1.57
CA ASP A 93 -15.91 8.15 0.78
C ASP A 93 -16.06 7.67 -0.68
N ALA A 94 -14.98 7.17 -1.30
CA ALA A 94 -15.03 6.64 -2.65
C ALA A 94 -15.89 5.39 -2.77
N GLU A 95 -15.82 4.48 -1.79
CA GLU A 95 -16.67 3.28 -1.71
C GLU A 95 -18.15 3.65 -1.61
N GLN A 96 -18.49 4.64 -0.78
CA GLN A 96 -19.86 5.13 -0.66
C GLN A 96 -20.33 5.79 -1.96
N ALA A 97 -19.46 6.55 -2.64
CA ALA A 97 -19.75 7.11 -3.95
C ALA A 97 -20.03 6.02 -5.00
N ILE A 98 -19.23 4.95 -5.06
CA ILE A 98 -19.43 3.81 -5.96
C ILE A 98 -20.74 3.10 -5.65
N LYS A 99 -21.07 2.91 -4.36
CA LYS A 99 -22.31 2.26 -3.93
C LYS A 99 -23.56 3.02 -4.38
N LEU A 100 -23.53 4.35 -4.29
CA LEU A 100 -24.63 5.21 -4.71
C LEU A 100 -24.73 5.34 -6.23
N SER A 101 -23.59 5.45 -6.92
CA SER A 101 -23.54 5.56 -8.37
C SER A 101 -22.39 4.73 -8.94
N PRO A 102 -22.65 3.46 -9.30
CA PRO A 102 -21.68 2.59 -9.95
C PRO A 102 -21.25 3.10 -11.33
N THR A 103 -21.99 4.06 -11.89
CA THR A 103 -21.70 4.70 -13.18
C THR A 103 -20.80 5.94 -13.04
N TYR A 104 -20.28 6.23 -11.85
CA TYR A 104 -19.41 7.39 -11.64
C TYR A 104 -17.92 7.04 -11.68
N ALA A 105 -17.32 7.15 -12.87
CA ALA A 105 -15.92 6.79 -13.12
C ALA A 105 -14.90 7.44 -12.16
N LYS A 106 -15.13 8.70 -11.77
CA LYS A 106 -14.22 9.41 -10.84
C LYS A 106 -14.16 8.73 -9.47
N ALA A 107 -15.25 8.12 -9.00
CA ALA A 107 -15.26 7.43 -7.72
C ALA A 107 -14.31 6.22 -7.69
N TYR A 108 -14.32 5.39 -8.74
CA TYR A 108 -13.35 4.30 -8.90
C TYR A 108 -11.92 4.82 -8.90
N TYR A 109 -11.64 5.87 -9.66
CA TYR A 109 -10.32 6.49 -9.67
C TYR A 109 -9.87 6.95 -8.28
N ARG A 110 -10.77 7.55 -7.48
CA ARG A 110 -10.47 7.92 -6.09
C ARG A 110 -10.19 6.69 -5.22
N ALA A 111 -10.99 5.63 -5.34
CA ALA A 111 -10.81 4.38 -4.60
C ALA A 111 -9.46 3.71 -4.92
N VAL A 112 -9.09 3.63 -6.20
CA VAL A 112 -7.79 3.08 -6.63
C VAL A 112 -6.64 3.90 -6.07
N LYS A 113 -6.68 5.24 -6.20
CA LYS A 113 -5.62 6.10 -5.64
C LYS A 113 -5.51 6.02 -4.12
N ALA A 114 -6.64 5.92 -3.42
CA ALA A 114 -6.64 5.76 -1.97
C ALA A 114 -6.02 4.42 -1.55
N SER A 115 -6.40 3.34 -2.23
CA SER A 115 -5.90 1.98 -1.98
C SER A 115 -4.40 1.87 -2.27
N LEU A 116 -3.93 2.44 -3.38
CA LEU A 116 -2.49 2.54 -3.70
C LEU A 116 -1.71 3.30 -2.61
N SER A 117 -2.25 4.41 -2.13
CA SER A 117 -1.61 5.21 -1.07
C SER A 117 -1.55 4.46 0.27
N LEU A 118 -2.49 3.54 0.51
CA LEU A 118 -2.51 2.63 1.66
C LEU A 118 -1.67 1.36 1.45
N LYS A 119 -1.02 1.20 0.28
CA LYS A 119 -0.31 -0.02 -0.15
C LYS A 119 -1.19 -1.27 -0.22
N LEU A 120 -2.50 -1.09 -0.38
CA LEU A 120 -3.48 -2.17 -0.53
C LEU A 120 -3.61 -2.53 -2.02
N LEU A 121 -2.59 -3.19 -2.57
CA LEU A 121 -2.49 -3.44 -4.02
C LEU A 121 -3.62 -4.31 -4.58
N ALA A 122 -4.02 -5.34 -3.85
CA ALA A 122 -5.11 -6.23 -4.27
C ALA A 122 -6.47 -5.51 -4.34
N GLU A 123 -6.75 -4.64 -3.37
CA GLU A 123 -7.96 -3.81 -3.37
C GLU A 123 -7.92 -2.78 -4.50
N ALA A 124 -6.76 -2.15 -4.72
CA ALA A 124 -6.56 -1.21 -5.82
C ALA A 124 -6.80 -1.86 -7.19
N GLU A 125 -6.28 -3.07 -7.40
CA GLU A 125 -6.50 -3.88 -8.60
C GLU A 125 -8.00 -4.18 -8.80
N SER A 126 -8.68 -4.64 -7.74
CA SER A 126 -10.12 -4.95 -7.80
C SER A 126 -10.96 -3.73 -8.16
N TYR A 127 -10.71 -2.57 -7.54
CA TYR A 127 -11.42 -1.33 -7.89
C TYR A 127 -11.10 -0.86 -9.30
N CYS A 128 -9.86 -1.02 -9.75
CA CYS A 128 -9.45 -0.63 -11.08
C CYS A 128 -10.11 -1.50 -12.16
N GLN A 129 -10.17 -2.82 -11.93
CA GLN A 129 -10.84 -3.77 -12.82
C GLN A 129 -12.34 -3.46 -12.92
N LYS A 130 -13.05 -3.31 -11.79
CA LYS A 130 -14.46 -2.94 -11.78
C LYS A 130 -14.71 -1.61 -12.49
N GLY A 131 -13.81 -0.64 -12.31
CA GLY A 131 -13.87 0.64 -13.00
C GLY A 131 -13.69 0.51 -14.51
N LEU A 132 -12.77 -0.34 -14.97
CA LEU A 132 -12.52 -0.59 -16.40
C LEU A 132 -13.61 -1.46 -17.05
N GLU A 133 -14.27 -2.34 -16.31
CA GLU A 133 -15.45 -3.08 -16.78
C GLU A 133 -16.60 -2.13 -17.13
N GLN A 134 -16.79 -1.06 -16.34
CA GLN A 134 -17.82 -0.04 -16.58
C GLN A 134 -17.35 1.04 -17.57
N PHE A 135 -16.05 1.38 -17.57
CA PHE A 135 -15.46 2.43 -18.40
C PHE A 135 -14.21 1.92 -19.14
N PRO A 136 -14.38 1.09 -20.18
CA PRO A 136 -13.25 0.50 -20.90
C PRO A 136 -12.30 1.53 -21.53
N ASP A 137 -12.82 2.71 -21.88
CA ASP A 137 -12.05 3.78 -22.55
C ASP A 137 -11.41 4.79 -21.59
N ASN A 138 -11.50 4.56 -20.27
CA ASN A 138 -10.93 5.49 -19.31
C ASN A 138 -9.39 5.35 -19.22
N GLU A 139 -8.68 6.24 -19.91
CA GLU A 139 -7.22 6.29 -19.96
C GLU A 139 -6.55 6.47 -18.59
N GLU A 140 -7.17 7.19 -17.65
CA GLU A 140 -6.59 7.35 -16.30
C GLU A 140 -6.61 6.03 -15.52
N LEU A 141 -7.70 5.27 -15.62
CA LEU A 141 -7.81 3.95 -15.00
C LEU A 141 -6.87 2.94 -15.67
N LYS A 142 -6.72 2.96 -17.00
CA LYS A 142 -5.75 2.10 -17.70
C LYS A 142 -4.32 2.34 -17.23
N LYS A 143 -3.92 3.61 -17.08
CA LYS A 143 -2.58 3.97 -16.56
C LYS A 143 -2.37 3.44 -15.14
N LEU A 144 -3.36 3.59 -14.26
CA LEU A 144 -3.29 3.06 -12.89
C LEU A 144 -3.24 1.53 -12.88
N PHE A 145 -3.99 0.86 -13.75
CA PHE A 145 -3.98 -0.59 -13.89
C PHE A 145 -2.59 -1.12 -14.26
N SER A 146 -1.94 -0.51 -15.26
CA SER A 146 -0.56 -0.85 -15.63
C SER A 146 0.42 -0.62 -14.49
N GLN A 147 0.28 0.49 -13.75
CA GLN A 147 1.11 0.79 -12.58
C GLN A 147 0.95 -0.27 -11.48
N ILE A 148 -0.29 -0.67 -11.17
CA ILE A 148 -0.60 -1.70 -10.18
C ILE A 148 0.04 -3.04 -10.57
N HIS A 149 -0.13 -3.47 -11.82
CA HIS A 149 0.45 -4.73 -12.31
C HIS A 149 1.97 -4.75 -12.25
N MET A 150 2.62 -3.65 -12.62
CA MET A 150 4.07 -3.52 -12.54
C MET A 150 4.54 -3.67 -11.10
N GLN A 151 3.93 -2.93 -10.17
CA GLN A 151 4.30 -2.99 -8.75
C GLN A 151 4.05 -4.37 -8.13
N LYS A 152 2.98 -5.05 -8.54
CA LYS A 152 2.66 -6.41 -8.07
C LYS A 152 3.69 -7.43 -8.56
N SER A 153 4.05 -7.39 -9.84
CA SER A 153 5.09 -8.24 -10.42
C SER A 153 6.46 -8.02 -9.75
N GLU A 154 6.83 -6.77 -9.49
CA GLU A 154 8.06 -6.43 -8.76
C GLU A 154 8.07 -7.00 -7.33
N ASN A 155 6.94 -6.90 -6.62
CA ASN A 155 6.80 -7.46 -5.28
C ASN A 155 6.88 -8.98 -5.29
N GLU A 156 6.20 -9.65 -6.21
CA GLU A 156 6.24 -11.12 -6.37
C GLU A 156 7.66 -11.60 -6.67
N LEU A 157 8.38 -10.92 -7.56
CA LEU A 157 9.79 -11.22 -7.85
C LEU A 157 10.67 -11.06 -6.62
N ARG A 158 10.48 -9.98 -5.86
CA ARG A 158 11.23 -9.71 -4.63
C ARG A 158 10.95 -10.77 -3.57
N GLU A 159 9.69 -11.15 -3.36
CA GLU A 159 9.29 -12.20 -2.42
C GLU A 159 9.87 -13.56 -2.83
N ALA A 160 9.88 -13.90 -4.12
CA ALA A 160 10.52 -15.10 -4.64
C ALA A 160 12.05 -15.11 -4.40
N GLN A 161 12.73 -13.97 -4.57
CA GLN A 161 14.16 -13.87 -4.27
C GLN A 161 14.45 -14.01 -2.77
N VAL A 162 13.65 -13.35 -1.93
CA VAL A 162 13.80 -13.43 -0.46
C VAL A 162 13.55 -14.85 0.03
N SER A 163 12.50 -15.52 -0.44
CA SER A 163 12.21 -16.90 -0.06
C SER A 163 13.30 -17.87 -0.52
N LYS A 164 13.84 -17.70 -1.73
CA LYS A 164 15.00 -18.47 -2.20
C LYS A 164 16.22 -18.26 -1.30
N ALA A 165 16.57 -17.01 -0.99
CA ALA A 165 17.69 -16.69 -0.11
C ALA A 165 17.50 -17.26 1.31
N LEU A 166 16.28 -17.18 1.86
CA LEU A 166 15.94 -17.74 3.16
C LEU A 166 16.09 -19.26 3.17
N SER A 167 15.64 -19.96 2.11
CA SER A 167 15.78 -21.40 2.00
C SER A 167 17.25 -21.84 1.91
N ALA A 168 18.08 -21.10 1.17
CA ALA A 168 19.51 -21.36 1.06
C ALA A 168 20.23 -21.11 2.40
N ALA A 169 19.94 -19.99 3.07
CA ALA A 169 20.48 -19.69 4.39
C ALA A 169 20.07 -20.75 5.42
N LYS A 170 18.81 -21.20 5.40
CA LYS A 170 18.31 -22.25 6.30
C LYS A 170 19.03 -23.58 6.08
N LYS A 171 19.34 -23.95 4.83
CA LYS A 171 20.16 -25.14 4.52
C LYS A 171 21.56 -25.03 5.11
N ILE A 172 22.22 -23.89 4.96
CA ILE A 172 23.56 -23.64 5.52
C ILE A 172 23.52 -23.74 7.04
N VAL A 173 22.56 -23.08 7.69
CA VAL A 173 22.41 -23.13 9.16
C VAL A 173 22.21 -24.57 9.64
N SER A 174 21.29 -25.33 9.03
CA SER A 174 21.07 -26.74 9.37
C SER A 174 22.35 -27.56 9.22
N ALA A 175 23.07 -27.41 8.12
CA ALA A 175 24.30 -28.14 7.87
C ALA A 175 25.39 -27.85 8.91
N ILE A 176 25.48 -26.61 9.39
CA ILE A 176 26.43 -26.19 10.43
C ILE A 176 26.02 -26.74 11.80
N GLU A 177 24.73 -26.73 12.13
CA GLU A 177 24.18 -27.30 13.37
C GLU A 177 24.40 -28.82 13.43
N ASP A 178 24.14 -29.53 12.32
CA ASP A 178 24.35 -30.98 12.20
C ASP A 178 25.82 -31.39 12.41
N ARG A 179 26.75 -30.49 12.06
CA ARG A 179 28.20 -30.67 12.26
C ARG A 179 28.67 -30.28 13.67
N GLY A 180 27.78 -29.79 14.53
CA GLY A 180 28.10 -29.36 15.88
C GLY A 180 28.97 -28.09 15.95
N VAL A 181 29.05 -27.32 14.86
CA VAL A 181 29.86 -26.10 14.79
C VAL A 181 29.13 -24.95 15.48
N LYS A 182 29.82 -24.23 16.35
CA LYS A 182 29.25 -23.11 17.12
C LYS A 182 29.61 -21.76 16.50
N PHE A 183 28.63 -20.86 16.43
CA PHE A 183 28.87 -19.48 16.01
C PHE A 183 29.38 -18.63 17.17
N GLY A 184 30.52 -17.97 16.94
CA GLY A 184 31.04 -16.91 17.79
C GLY A 184 30.79 -15.52 17.21
N ARG A 185 31.13 -14.49 17.98
CA ARG A 185 31.12 -13.11 17.48
C ARG A 185 32.18 -12.97 16.39
N ALA A 186 31.82 -12.34 15.27
CA ALA A 186 32.77 -12.11 14.18
C ALA A 186 33.83 -11.08 14.62
N MET A 187 35.05 -11.55 14.91
CA MET A 187 36.12 -10.73 15.50
C MET A 187 37.02 -10.07 14.45
N PHE A 188 37.02 -10.56 13.20
CA PHE A 188 37.98 -10.14 12.15
C PHE A 188 37.29 -9.71 10.85
N GLN A 189 36.10 -9.13 10.92
CA GLN A 189 35.30 -8.78 9.72
C GLN A 189 36.02 -7.86 8.74
N GLU A 190 36.87 -6.96 9.24
CA GLU A 190 37.66 -6.04 8.43
C GLU A 190 38.69 -6.78 7.55
N LEU A 191 39.21 -7.92 8.04
CA LEU A 191 40.20 -8.74 7.33
C LEU A 191 39.55 -9.73 6.36
N THR A 192 38.33 -10.21 6.66
CA THR A 192 37.69 -11.31 5.92
C THR A 192 36.60 -10.89 4.93
N GLY A 193 36.34 -9.58 4.78
CA GLY A 193 35.47 -9.03 3.74
C GLY A 193 33.99 -9.47 3.81
N VAL A 194 33.49 -9.85 5.00
CA VAL A 194 32.11 -10.35 5.21
C VAL A 194 31.76 -11.58 4.35
N LYS A 195 32.75 -12.41 4.01
CA LYS A 195 32.51 -13.71 3.37
C LYS A 195 31.71 -14.63 4.31
N LYS A 196 30.76 -15.37 3.74
CA LYS A 196 29.82 -16.23 4.47
C LYS A 196 30.05 -17.70 4.11
N PRO A 197 29.78 -18.65 5.02
CA PRO A 197 29.81 -20.06 4.69
C PRO A 197 28.85 -20.39 3.54
N MET A 198 29.24 -21.32 2.68
CA MET A 198 28.45 -21.82 1.57
C MET A 198 28.41 -23.35 1.59
N LEU A 199 27.38 -23.92 0.98
CA LEU A 199 27.31 -25.35 0.70
C LEU A 199 27.49 -25.56 -0.80
N ASP A 200 28.33 -26.52 -1.16
CA ASP A 200 28.46 -26.94 -2.55
C ASP A 200 27.37 -27.95 -2.96
N LYS A 201 27.52 -28.55 -4.15
CA LYS A 201 26.55 -29.49 -4.71
C LYS A 201 26.48 -30.82 -3.96
N ASP A 202 27.54 -31.18 -3.25
CA ASP A 202 27.68 -32.43 -2.51
C ASP A 202 27.35 -32.25 -1.02
N ASN A 203 26.75 -31.09 -0.66
CA ASN A 203 26.48 -30.65 0.71
C ASN A 203 27.73 -30.54 1.58
N ILE A 204 28.89 -30.31 0.96
CA ILE A 204 30.12 -30.05 1.66
C ILE A 204 30.17 -28.57 2.01
N LEU A 205 30.52 -28.27 3.26
CA LEU A 205 30.56 -26.92 3.77
C LEU A 205 31.90 -26.27 3.40
N HIS A 206 31.81 -25.07 2.84
CA HIS A 206 32.95 -24.21 2.54
C HIS A 206 32.86 -22.95 3.37
N TRP A 207 33.97 -22.51 3.96
CA TRP A 207 33.99 -21.31 4.78
C TRP A 207 35.34 -20.60 4.75
N PRO A 208 35.35 -19.28 5.01
CA PRO A 208 36.59 -18.53 5.11
C PRO A 208 37.37 -18.89 6.38
N VAL A 209 38.68 -19.08 6.27
CA VAL A 209 39.59 -19.37 7.38
C VAL A 209 40.68 -18.29 7.44
N LEU A 210 40.87 -17.72 8.63
CA LEU A 210 41.95 -16.79 8.92
C LEU A 210 43.00 -17.52 9.77
N LEU A 211 44.21 -17.65 9.24
CA LEU A 211 45.37 -18.19 9.96
C LEU A 211 46.15 -17.02 10.57
N LEU A 212 46.45 -17.12 11.86
CA LEU A 212 47.17 -16.07 12.60
C LEU A 212 48.51 -16.63 13.10
N TYR A 213 49.60 -15.97 12.72
CA TYR A 213 50.95 -16.34 13.13
C TYR A 213 51.46 -15.33 14.15
N ALA A 214 51.17 -15.59 15.42
CA ALA A 214 51.44 -14.66 16.52
C ALA A 214 52.94 -14.31 16.65
N GLU A 215 53.84 -15.25 16.35
CA GLU A 215 55.29 -15.06 16.49
C GLU A 215 55.84 -14.02 15.51
N VAL A 216 55.27 -13.96 14.30
CA VAL A 216 55.71 -13.06 13.22
C VAL A 216 54.72 -11.93 12.96
N MET A 217 53.66 -11.83 13.78
CA MET A 217 52.62 -10.80 13.67
C MET A 217 52.01 -10.72 12.25
N SER A 218 51.87 -11.86 11.58
CA SER A 218 51.29 -11.95 10.23
C SER A 218 50.03 -12.81 10.23
N SER A 219 49.29 -12.75 9.12
CA SER A 219 48.07 -13.52 8.93
C SER A 219 47.86 -13.87 7.47
N ASP A 220 47.32 -15.06 7.22
CA ASP A 220 46.83 -15.47 5.89
C ASP A 220 45.33 -15.69 5.91
N PHE A 221 44.69 -15.36 4.79
CA PHE A 221 43.26 -15.51 4.62
C PHE A 221 42.95 -16.48 3.48
N ILE A 222 42.34 -17.62 3.83
CA ILE A 222 41.81 -18.58 2.88
C ILE A 222 40.34 -18.26 2.70
N GLU A 223 39.97 -17.78 1.51
CA GLU A 223 38.59 -17.32 1.26
C GLU A 223 37.56 -18.45 1.23
N ASP A 224 38.00 -19.64 0.78
CA ASP A 224 37.15 -20.78 0.46
C ASP A 224 37.84 -22.08 0.94
N PHE A 225 37.71 -22.39 2.22
CA PHE A 225 38.25 -23.60 2.82
C PHE A 225 37.17 -24.68 2.83
N CYS A 226 37.45 -25.82 2.20
CA CYS A 226 36.57 -26.97 2.15
C CYS A 226 36.72 -27.81 3.41
N GLU A 227 35.62 -28.29 4.01
CA GLU A 227 35.67 -29.05 5.26
C GLU A 227 36.43 -30.38 5.18
N THR A 228 36.55 -30.93 3.97
CA THR A 228 37.27 -32.17 3.72
C THR A 228 38.76 -31.94 3.47
N ASP A 229 39.19 -30.69 3.32
CA ASP A 229 40.59 -30.38 3.10
C ASP A 229 41.40 -30.53 4.38
N MET A 230 42.63 -31.03 4.22
CA MET A 230 43.60 -31.04 5.30
C MET A 230 44.32 -29.69 5.36
N PHE A 231 44.50 -29.16 6.57
CA PHE A 231 45.28 -27.94 6.80
C PHE A 231 46.71 -28.02 6.23
N SER A 232 47.34 -29.19 6.27
CA SER A 232 48.68 -29.39 5.73
C SER A 232 48.77 -29.07 4.24
N ALA A 233 47.75 -29.43 3.45
CA ALA A 233 47.72 -29.16 2.03
C ALA A 233 47.72 -27.66 1.71
N HIS A 234 47.06 -26.87 2.56
CA HIS A 234 47.03 -25.40 2.43
C HIS A 234 48.34 -24.77 2.90
N LEU A 235 48.93 -25.25 4.01
CA LEU A 235 50.22 -24.76 4.52
C LEU A 235 51.38 -25.04 3.56
N ASP A 236 51.35 -26.18 2.87
CA ASP A 236 52.36 -26.52 1.86
C ASP A 236 52.34 -25.49 0.72
N MET A 237 51.16 -25.02 0.28
CA MET A 237 51.06 -23.99 -0.78
C MET A 237 51.53 -22.60 -0.33
N ILE A 238 51.32 -22.25 0.94
CA ILE A 238 51.73 -20.96 1.52
C ILE A 238 53.26 -20.91 1.73
N SER A 239 53.89 -22.05 2.02
CA SER A 239 55.33 -22.16 2.31
C SER A 239 56.26 -21.98 1.09
N PHE A 240 55.71 -21.83 -0.12
CA PHE A 240 56.46 -21.61 -1.36
C PHE A 240 56.61 -20.13 -1.78
N PHE A 241 56.11 -19.19 -0.97
CA PHE A 241 56.27 -17.75 -1.16
C PHE A 241 57.03 -17.11 0.00
#